data_AF-A0A842SKS7-F1
#
_entry.id   AF-A0A842SKS7-F1
#
_cell.length_a   1.000
_cell.length_b   1.000
_cell.length_c   1.000
_cell.angle_alpha   90.00
_cell.angle_beta   90.00
_cell.angle_gamma   90.00
#
_symmetry.space_group_name_H-M   'P 1'
#
loop_
_entity.id
_entity.type
_entity.pdbx_description
1 polymer ?
#
loop_
_entity_poly.entity_id
_entity_poly.type
_entity_poly.pdbx_seq_one_letter_code
_entity_poly.pdbx_strand_id
1 'polypeptide(L)'
;MSASKLKNEISIMLLEEPMSLKEIAHEMEIKEKKAYTLLKSMFTDERVISFKDIDGERRYRLTEKETDKALKRKERADKKASKRT
;
A
#
# COMPACT_ATOMS: atom_id res chain seq x y z
N MET A 1 -15.25 -2.75 0.84
CA MET A 1 -14.15 -2.10 1.58
C MET A 1 -14.17 -0.60 1.34
N SER A 2 -14.00 0.23 2.37
CA SER A 2 -13.89 1.69 2.19
C SER A 2 -12.54 2.07 1.60
N ALA A 3 -12.44 3.24 0.95
CA ALA A 3 -11.18 3.73 0.39
C ALA A 3 -10.06 3.80 1.44
N SER A 4 -10.39 4.23 2.67
CA SER A 4 -9.43 4.27 3.78
C SER A 4 -8.89 2.88 4.15
N LYS A 5 -9.75 1.85 4.17
CA LYS A 5 -9.30 0.47 4.43
C LYS A 5 -8.36 -0.02 3.32
N LEU A 6 -8.72 0.19 2.05
CA LEU A 6 -7.88 -0.18 0.91
C LEU A 6 -6.51 0.52 0.95
N LYS A 7 -6.46 1.82 1.27
CA LYS A 7 -5.18 2.54 1.40
C LYS A 7 -4.30 1.95 2.52
N ASN A 8 -4.89 1.53 3.63
CA ASN A 8 -4.14 0.93 4.73
C ASN A 8 -3.60 -0.46 4.36
N GLU A 9 -4.36 -1.23 3.60
CA GLU A 9 -3.96 -2.53 3.07
C GLU A 9 -2.81 -2.37 2.07
N ILE A 10 -2.92 -1.43 1.12
CA ILE A 10 -1.81 -1.03 0.23
C ILE A 10 -0.57 -0.64 1.04
N SER A 11 -0.76 0.12 2.13
CA SER A 11 0.37 0.49 2.98
C SER A 11 1.04 -0.71 3.63
N ILE A 12 0.28 -1.75 3.99
CA ILE A 12 0.85 -2.97 4.57
C ILE A 12 1.61 -3.77 3.51
N MET A 13 1.08 -3.89 2.28
CA MET A 13 1.78 -4.57 1.18
C MET A 13 3.11 -3.89 0.85
N LEU A 14 3.11 -2.55 0.78
CA LEU A 14 4.31 -1.75 0.48
C LEU A 14 5.37 -1.74 1.60
N LEU A 15 5.12 -2.38 2.76
CA LEU A 15 6.15 -2.62 3.77
C LEU A 15 7.14 -3.71 3.35
N GLU A 16 6.68 -4.67 2.54
CA GLU A 16 7.49 -5.82 2.16
C GLU A 16 8.38 -5.45 0.99
N GLU A 17 7.79 -4.89 -0.06
CA GLU A 17 8.53 -4.42 -1.22
C GLU A 17 7.82 -3.29 -1.97
N PRO A 18 8.56 -2.47 -2.74
CA PRO A 18 7.98 -1.51 -3.65
C PRO A 18 7.23 -2.19 -4.81
N MET A 19 5.98 -1.77 -5.03
CA MET A 19 5.12 -2.37 -6.06
C MET A 19 4.70 -1.34 -7.12
N SER A 20 4.50 -1.82 -8.34
CA SER A 20 3.91 -1.09 -9.45
C SER A 20 2.38 -0.96 -9.30
N LEU A 21 1.78 -0.10 -10.13
CA LEU A 21 0.32 0.01 -10.20
C LEU A 21 -0.36 -1.33 -10.51
N LYS A 22 0.25 -2.13 -11.40
CA LYS A 22 -0.31 -3.40 -11.86
C LYS A 22 -0.25 -4.46 -10.77
N GLU A 23 0.90 -4.57 -10.10
CA GLU A 23 1.09 -5.49 -8.97
C GLU A 23 0.09 -5.17 -7.85
N ILE A 24 -0.06 -3.89 -7.49
CA ILE A 24 -1.03 -3.46 -6.46
C ILE A 24 -2.46 -3.78 -6.89
N ALA A 25 -2.82 -3.54 -8.15
CA ALA A 25 -4.16 -3.83 -8.65
C ALA A 25 -4.46 -5.34 -8.62
N HIS A 26 -3.48 -6.17 -9.00
CA HIS A 26 -3.55 -7.62 -8.98
C HIS A 26 -3.71 -8.15 -7.55
N GLU A 27 -2.82 -7.78 -6.63
CA GLU A 27 -2.83 -8.27 -5.24
C GLU A 27 -4.10 -7.86 -4.48
N MET A 28 -4.64 -6.68 -4.80
CA MET A 28 -5.89 -6.19 -4.22
C MET A 28 -7.16 -6.74 -4.90
N GLU A 29 -7.02 -7.49 -5.99
CA GLU A 29 -8.13 -7.93 -6.85
C GLU A 29 -9.05 -6.76 -7.29
N ILE A 30 -8.45 -5.63 -7.66
CA ILE A 30 -9.18 -4.43 -8.11
C ILE A 30 -8.73 -3.99 -9.50
N LYS A 31 -9.60 -3.25 -10.20
CA LYS A 31 -9.24 -2.62 -11.48
C LYS A 31 -8.10 -1.61 -11.29
N GLU A 32 -7.16 -1.56 -12.24
CA GLU A 32 -6.05 -0.60 -12.24
C GLU A 32 -6.51 0.85 -12.06
N LYS A 33 -7.61 1.26 -12.70
CA LYS A 33 -8.18 2.62 -12.53
C LYS A 33 -8.49 2.94 -11.06
N LYS A 34 -8.94 1.95 -10.29
CA LYS A 34 -9.23 2.09 -8.85
C LYS A 34 -7.94 2.13 -8.04
N ALA A 35 -6.99 1.24 -8.31
CA ALA A 35 -5.67 1.26 -7.69
C ALA A 35 -4.96 2.60 -7.92
N TYR A 36 -5.01 3.13 -9.14
CA TYR A 36 -4.47 4.44 -9.51
C TYR A 36 -5.12 5.57 -8.72
N THR A 37 -6.44 5.55 -8.57
CA THR A 37 -7.17 6.57 -7.78
C THR A 37 -6.73 6.53 -6.30
N LEU A 38 -6.54 5.33 -5.74
CA LEU A 38 -6.05 5.16 -4.37
C LEU A 38 -4.60 5.67 -4.22
N LEU A 39 -3.70 5.25 -5.11
CA LEU A 39 -2.30 5.66 -5.12
C LEU A 39 -2.13 7.16 -5.35
N LYS A 40 -2.88 7.75 -6.28
CA LYS A 40 -2.89 9.20 -6.50
C LYS A 40 -3.24 9.93 -5.22
N SER A 41 -4.30 9.49 -4.54
CA SER A 41 -4.69 10.11 -3.28
C SER A 41 -3.66 9.87 -2.17
N MET A 42 -3.07 8.68 -2.06
CA MET A 42 -1.99 8.41 -1.09
C MET A 42 -0.74 9.26 -1.37
N PHE A 43 -0.43 9.53 -2.63
CA PHE A 43 0.67 10.40 -3.03
C PHE A 43 0.38 11.85 -2.63
N THR A 44 -0.83 12.35 -2.89
CA THR A 44 -1.27 13.68 -2.41
C THR A 44 -1.26 13.79 -0.89
N ASP A 45 -1.56 12.70 -0.17
CA ASP A 45 -1.52 12.62 1.29
C ASP A 45 -0.08 12.43 1.85
N GLU A 46 0.97 12.49 1.02
CA GLU A 46 2.38 12.24 1.38
C GLU A 46 2.64 10.87 2.03
N ARG A 47 1.79 9.88 1.73
CA ARG A 47 1.90 8.52 2.27
C ARG A 47 2.84 7.63 1.47
N VAL A 48 2.94 7.89 0.17
CA VAL A 48 3.78 7.14 -0.76
C VAL A 48 4.58 8.08 -1.63
N ILE A 49 5.72 7.59 -2.09
CA ILE A 49 6.51 8.21 -3.16
C ILE A 49 6.59 7.25 -4.34
N SER A 50 6.66 7.81 -5.55
CA SER A 50 6.90 7.05 -6.76
C SER A 50 8.34 7.21 -7.22
N PHE A 51 8.94 6.14 -7.70
CA PHE A 51 10.25 6.15 -8.34
C PHE A 51 10.22 5.26 -9.58
N LYS A 52 11.20 5.45 -10.46
CA LYS A 52 11.42 4.58 -11.62
C LYS A 52 12.43 3.52 -11.20
N ASP A 53 12.06 2.25 -11.34
CA ASP A 53 12.94 1.15 -11.00
C ASP A 53 13.84 0.76 -12.18
N ILE A 54 14.73 -0.22 -11.99
CA ILE A 54 15.76 -0.64 -12.96
C ILE A 54 15.12 -1.14 -14.27
N ASP A 55 13.95 -1.76 -14.19
CA ASP A 55 13.13 -2.21 -15.34
C ASP A 55 12.48 -1.04 -16.11
N GLY A 56 12.59 0.17 -15.58
CA GLY A 56 11.98 1.37 -16.13
C GLY A 56 10.50 1.53 -15.79
N GLU A 57 9.93 0.65 -14.98
CA GLU A 57 8.56 0.76 -14.49
C GLU A 57 8.46 1.70 -13.29
N ARG A 58 7.29 2.33 -13.13
CA ARG A 58 7.01 3.18 -11.97
C ARG A 58 6.54 2.29 -10.82
N ARG A 59 7.33 2.29 -9.75
CA ARG A 59 7.00 1.64 -8.47
C ARG A 59 6.70 2.66 -7.39
N TYR A 60 5.98 2.21 -6.38
CA TYR A 60 5.55 3.00 -5.24
C TYR A 60 6.14 2.38 -3.98
N ARG A 61 6.61 3.23 -3.06
CA ARG A 61 7.02 2.83 -1.71
C ARG A 61 6.47 3.81 -0.69
N LEU A 62 6.39 3.39 0.56
CA LEU A 62 5.97 4.26 1.65
C LEU A 62 6.98 5.39 1.90
N THR A 63 6.48 6.51 2.40
CA THR A 63 7.34 7.49 3.09
C THR A 63 7.75 6.94 4.46
N GLU A 64 8.84 7.44 5.03
CA GLU A 64 9.29 7.05 6.38
C GLU A 64 8.17 7.24 7.41
N LYS A 65 7.49 8.39 7.36
CA LYS A 65 6.36 8.72 8.23
C LYS A 65 5.20 7.72 8.13
N GLU A 66 4.92 7.21 6.94
CA GLU A 66 3.84 6.23 6.74
C GLU A 66 4.30 4.81 7.06
N THR A 67 5.59 4.50 6.91
CA THR A 67 6.19 3.20 7.26
C THR A 67 5.94 2.86 8.73
N ASP A 68 6.26 3.78 9.64
CA ASP A 68 6.01 3.58 11.08
C ASP A 68 4.53 3.34 11.41
N LYS A 69 3.64 4.05 10.71
CA LYS A 69 2.19 3.90 10.88
C LYS A 69 1.71 2.57 10.31
N ALA A 70 2.24 2.15 9.17
CA ALA A 70 1.90 0.89 8.53
C ALA A 70 2.37 -0.30 9.38
N LEU A 71 3.59 -0.26 9.95
CA LEU A 71 4.08 -1.28 10.89
C LEU A 71 3.15 -1.45 12.08
N LYS A 72 2.75 -0.35 12.74
CA LYS A 72 1.78 -0.39 13.84
C LYS A 72 0.41 -0.95 13.42
N ARG A 73 0.00 -0.75 12.15
CA ARG A 73 -1.25 -1.32 11.62
C ARG A 73 -1.10 -2.82 11.35
N LYS A 74 0.03 -3.27 10.78
CA LYS A 74 0.36 -4.68 10.54
C LYS A 74 0.36 -5.45 11.87
N GLU A 75 1.09 -4.97 12.87
CA GLU A 75 1.11 -5.59 14.21
C GLU A 75 -0.28 -5.73 14.84
N ARG A 76 -1.16 -4.73 14.68
CA ARG A 76 -2.53 -4.79 15.20
C ARG A 76 -3.39 -5.79 14.44
N ALA A 77 -3.20 -5.91 13.13
CA ALA A 77 -3.88 -6.90 12.31
C ALA A 77 -3.45 -8.31 12.71
N ASP A 78 -2.15 -8.54 12.87
CA ASP A 78 -1.58 -9.83 13.25
C ASP A 78 -2.02 -10.26 14.65
N LYS A 79 -1.97 -9.36 15.65
CA LYS A 79 -2.48 -9.61 17.01
C LYS A 79 -3.98 -9.93 17.04
N LYS A 80 -4.75 -9.38 16.09
CA LYS A 80 -6.19 -9.66 15.99
C LYS A 80 -6.45 -11.00 15.31
N ALA A 81 -5.62 -11.38 14.35
CA ALA A 81 -5.67 -12.70 13.72
C ALA A 81 -5.30 -13.80 14.73
N SER A 82 -4.22 -13.61 15.50
CA SER A 82 -3.74 -14.60 16.48
C SER A 82 -4.67 -14.84 17.67
N LYS A 83 -5.55 -13.88 18.00
CA LYS A 83 -6.57 -14.04 19.06
C LYS A 83 -7.85 -14.74 18.59
N ARG A 84 -8.00 -14.95 17.27
CA ARG A 84 -9.19 -15.56 16.66
C ARG A 84 -8.99 -17.03 16.28
N THR A 85 -7.74 -17.50 16.34
CA THR A 85 -7.29 -18.90 16.34
C THR A 85 -7.07 -19.36 17.75
#